data_AF-A0AB36ZKK8-F1
#
_entry.id   AF-A0AB36ZKK8-F1
#
_cell.length_a   1.000
_cell.length_b   1.000
_cell.length_c   1.000
_cell.angle_alpha   90.00
_cell.angle_beta   90.00
_cell.angle_gamma   90.00
#
_symmetry.space_group_name_H-M   'P 1'
#
loop_
_entity.id
_entity.type
_entity.pdbx_description
1 polymer ?
#
loop_
_entity_poly.entity_id
_entity_poly.type
_entity_poly.pdbx_seq_one_letter_code
_entity_poly.pdbx_strand_id
1 'polypeptide(L)'
;MTDNDSAALHGQVRAWAEGANPLTAAVELLIRSGLVYAGAPWVKTDNAWHTSAIDFDRLGYEIGALSGGEQRVARIASSLGQGVPVDLREDVAGLDLEHTRLVLAAIAHAAGLGEPGTTIQTVDGVPTIVPHDALASWPNE
;
A
#
# COMPACT_ATOMS: atom_id res chain seq x y z
N MET A 1 -12.05 13.77 15.47
CA MET A 1 -12.17 13.54 14.01
C MET A 1 -13.46 12.76 13.81
N THR A 2 -14.30 13.12 12.85
CA THR A 2 -15.41 12.24 12.50
C THR A 2 -14.93 11.18 11.52
N ASP A 3 -15.56 10.00 11.48
CA ASP A 3 -15.25 8.95 10.49
C ASP A 3 -15.32 9.49 9.05
N ASN A 4 -16.19 10.47 8.83
CA ASN A 4 -16.39 11.12 7.55
C ASN A 4 -15.17 11.94 7.09
N ASP A 5 -14.44 12.57 8.02
CA ASP A 5 -13.22 13.33 7.70
C ASP A 5 -12.07 12.38 7.32
N SER A 6 -11.99 11.21 7.97
CA SER A 6 -10.99 10.18 7.64
C SER A 6 -11.25 9.58 6.25
N ALA A 7 -12.52 9.25 5.95
CA ALA A 7 -12.91 8.74 4.64
C ALA A 7 -12.60 9.74 3.52
N ALA A 8 -12.85 11.04 3.75
CA ALA A 8 -12.51 12.09 2.79
C ALA A 8 -10.99 12.17 2.56
N LEU A 9 -10.18 12.16 3.62
CA LEU A 9 -8.73 12.16 3.51
C LEU A 9 -8.22 10.94 2.72
N HIS A 10 -8.70 9.75 3.06
CA HIS A 10 -8.31 8.51 2.36
C HIS A 10 -8.68 8.57 0.88
N GLY A 11 -9.87 9.07 0.55
CA GLY A 11 -10.29 9.29 -0.84
C GLY A 11 -9.38 10.23 -1.62
N GLN A 12 -8.94 11.33 -1.00
CA GLN A 12 -8.01 12.27 -1.62
C GLN A 12 -6.63 11.65 -1.90
N VAL A 13 -6.08 10.91 -0.94
CA VAL A 13 -4.78 10.26 -1.11
C VAL A 13 -4.86 9.12 -2.13
N ARG A 14 -5.97 8.37 -2.17
CA ARG A 14 -6.24 7.38 -3.22
C ARG A 14 -6.26 8.01 -4.61
N ALA A 15 -7.01 9.11 -4.77
CA ALA A 15 -7.08 9.84 -6.04
C ALA A 15 -5.71 10.36 -6.50
N TRP A 16 -4.87 10.82 -5.57
CA TRP A 16 -3.50 11.23 -5.88
C TRP A 16 -2.61 10.07 -6.39
N ALA A 17 -2.84 8.85 -5.90
CA ALA A 17 -2.05 7.67 -6.24
C ALA A 17 -2.52 6.92 -7.51
N GLU A 18 -3.61 7.37 -8.14
CA GLU A 18 -4.14 6.75 -9.34
C GLU A 18 -3.14 6.78 -10.52
N GLY A 19 -3.11 5.71 -11.30
CA GLY A 19 -2.32 5.61 -12.53
C GLY A 19 -1.05 4.76 -12.44
N ALA A 20 -0.64 4.31 -11.24
CA ALA A 20 0.48 3.37 -11.07
C ALA A 20 0.23 2.36 -9.95
N ASN A 21 0.08 1.07 -10.30
CA ASN A 21 -0.21 -0.01 -9.34
C ASN A 21 0.72 -0.03 -8.11
N PRO A 22 2.06 0.16 -8.23
CA PRO A 22 2.92 0.17 -7.05
C PRO A 22 2.65 1.36 -6.09
N LEU A 23 2.36 2.54 -6.63
CA LEU A 23 2.01 3.72 -5.82
C LEU A 23 0.64 3.56 -5.17
N THR A 24 -0.36 3.07 -5.91
CA THR A 24 -1.67 2.74 -5.35
C THR A 24 -1.57 1.70 -4.24
N ALA A 25 -0.78 0.64 -4.44
CA ALA A 25 -0.53 -0.38 -3.40
C ALA A 25 0.15 0.20 -2.15
N ALA A 26 1.14 1.09 -2.33
CA ALA A 26 1.80 1.76 -1.21
C ALA A 26 0.82 2.60 -0.39
N VAL A 27 -0.05 3.36 -1.06
CA VAL A 27 -1.08 4.17 -0.40
C VAL A 27 -2.10 3.31 0.32
N GLU A 28 -2.62 2.24 -0.31
CA GLU A 28 -3.54 1.32 0.36
C GLU A 28 -2.90 0.66 1.58
N LEU A 29 -1.62 0.29 1.49
CA LEU A 29 -0.89 -0.28 2.61
C LEU A 29 -0.84 0.70 3.80
N LEU A 30 -0.51 1.97 3.55
CA LEU A 30 -0.47 3.01 4.59
C LEU A 30 -1.85 3.34 5.16
N ILE A 31 -2.89 3.40 4.32
CA ILE A 31 -4.26 3.66 4.76
C ILE A 31 -4.72 2.55 5.70
N ARG A 32 -4.59 1.30 5.26
CA ARG A 32 -5.09 0.11 5.98
C ARG A 32 -4.25 -0.25 7.20
N SER A 33 -2.99 0.20 7.27
CA SER A 33 -2.17 0.11 8.48
C SER A 33 -2.39 1.27 9.45
N GLY A 34 -3.36 2.16 9.20
CA GLY A 34 -3.67 3.30 10.07
C GLY A 34 -2.65 4.45 10.02
N LEU A 35 -1.73 4.45 9.05
CA LEU A 35 -0.69 5.48 8.92
C LEU A 35 -1.14 6.70 8.11
N VAL A 36 -2.36 6.70 7.58
CA VAL A 36 -2.97 7.88 6.96
C VAL A 36 -4.07 8.42 7.86
N TYR A 37 -3.74 9.44 8.64
CA TYR A 37 -4.66 10.15 9.54
C TYR A 37 -4.42 11.66 9.47
N ALA A 38 -5.42 12.47 9.80
CA ALA A 38 -5.23 13.92 9.74
C ALA A 38 -4.26 14.39 10.84
N GLY A 39 -3.30 15.23 10.42
CA GLY A 39 -2.17 15.66 11.26
C GLY A 39 -0.95 14.73 11.18
N ALA A 40 -1.02 13.60 10.45
CA ALA A 40 0.16 12.80 10.14
C ALA A 40 1.21 13.68 9.43
N PRO A 41 2.45 13.79 9.95
CA PRO A 41 3.45 14.71 9.41
C PRO A 41 3.83 14.47 7.95
N TRP A 42 3.63 13.26 7.44
CA TRP A 42 3.91 12.81 6.08
C TRP A 42 2.69 12.90 5.14
N VAL A 43 1.58 13.47 5.59
CA VAL A 43 0.42 13.75 4.73
C VAL A 43 0.40 15.23 4.40
N LYS A 44 0.61 15.57 3.12
CA LYS A 44 0.51 16.94 2.62
C LYS A 44 -0.91 17.18 2.15
N THR A 45 -1.61 18.11 2.80
CA THR A 45 -2.96 18.52 2.41
C THR A 45 -2.94 19.94 1.87
N ASP A 46 -3.46 20.12 0.67
CA ASP A 46 -3.81 21.42 0.12
C ASP A 46 -5.29 21.69 0.36
N ASN A 47 -5.58 22.57 1.33
CA ASN A 47 -6.94 22.92 1.70
C ASN A 47 -7.67 23.75 0.64
N ALA A 48 -6.95 24.45 -0.25
CA ALA A 48 -7.57 25.24 -1.30
C ALA A 48 -8.09 24.35 -2.44
N TRP A 49 -7.42 23.23 -2.69
CA TRP A 49 -7.76 22.30 -3.77
C TRP A 49 -8.42 21.01 -3.27
N HIS A 50 -8.56 20.85 -1.95
CA HIS A 50 -9.07 19.63 -1.31
C HIS A 50 -8.34 18.37 -1.79
N THR A 51 -7.02 18.45 -1.90
CA THR A 51 -6.17 17.33 -2.30
C THR A 51 -5.21 16.97 -1.18
N SER A 52 -4.87 15.69 -1.09
CA SER A 52 -3.91 15.17 -0.13
C SER A 52 -2.98 14.17 -0.80
N ALA A 53 -1.72 14.16 -0.40
CA ALA A 53 -0.67 13.30 -0.94
C ALA A 53 0.26 12.79 0.17
N ILE A 54 0.87 11.62 -0.06
CA ILE A 54 1.92 11.10 0.85
C ILE A 54 3.26 11.72 0.48
N ASP A 55 3.92 12.32 1.47
CA ASP A 55 5.32 12.68 1.42
C ASP A 55 6.15 11.55 2.03
N PHE A 56 6.62 10.64 1.18
CA PHE A 56 7.41 9.48 1.58
C PHE A 56 8.81 9.85 2.11
N ASP A 57 9.40 10.97 1.66
CA ASP A 57 10.66 11.48 2.21
C ASP A 57 10.43 11.92 3.67
N ARG A 58 9.33 12.63 3.91
CA ARG A 58 8.91 13.03 5.26
C ARG A 58 8.53 11.84 6.13
N LEU A 59 7.88 10.82 5.58
CA LEU A 59 7.59 9.55 6.28
C LEU A 59 8.90 8.89 6.74
N GLY A 60 9.91 8.82 5.86
CA GLY A 60 11.22 8.28 6.20
C GLY A 60 11.94 9.09 7.29
N TYR A 61 11.83 10.41 7.26
CA TYR A 61 12.41 11.29 8.28
C TYR A 61 11.75 11.13 9.65
N GLU A 62 10.42 10.99 9.71
CA GLU A 62 9.64 10.90 10.95
C GLU A 62 9.43 9.45 11.43
N ILE A 63 9.99 8.46 10.73
CA ILE A 63 9.74 7.03 10.95
C ILE A 63 10.05 6.57 12.38
N GLY A 64 11.00 7.22 13.06
CA GLY A 64 11.40 6.88 14.42
C GLY A 64 10.29 7.08 15.47
N ALA A 65 9.24 7.84 15.16
CA ALA A 65 8.08 8.04 16.03
C ALA A 65 7.07 6.87 15.98
N LEU A 66 7.18 5.99 14.98
CA LEU A 66 6.29 4.85 14.78
C LEU A 66 6.71 3.64 15.63
N SER A 67 5.77 2.75 15.93
CA SER A 67 6.09 1.44 16.51
C SER A 67 6.93 0.59 15.57
N GLY A 68 7.67 -0.38 16.09
CA GLY A 68 8.57 -1.21 15.26
C GLY A 68 7.86 -1.94 14.10
N GLY A 69 6.58 -2.31 14.24
CA GLY A 69 5.78 -2.91 13.18
C GLY A 69 5.40 -1.89 12.10
N GLU A 70 4.86 -0.74 12.51
CA GLU A 70 4.52 0.38 11.60
C GLU A 70 5.74 0.89 10.84
N GLN A 71 6.92 0.93 11.48
CA GLN A 71 8.17 1.29 10.81
C GLN A 71 8.50 0.35 9.64
N ARG A 72 8.27 -0.96 9.78
CA ARG A 72 8.48 -1.93 8.69
C ARG A 72 7.48 -1.73 7.56
N VAL A 73 6.21 -1.52 7.92
CA VAL A 73 5.15 -1.20 6.95
C VAL A 73 5.49 0.06 6.17
N ALA A 74 5.91 1.13 6.86
CA ALA A 74 6.31 2.39 6.25
C ALA A 74 7.48 2.21 5.27
N ARG A 75 8.52 1.43 5.62
CA ARG A 75 9.64 1.14 4.71
C ARG A 75 9.20 0.34 3.48
N ILE A 76 8.36 -0.67 3.65
CA ILE A 76 7.81 -1.46 2.54
C ILE A 76 6.95 -0.57 1.63
N ALA A 77 6.08 0.27 2.21
CA ALA A 77 5.28 1.22 1.46
C ALA A 77 6.14 2.23 0.68
N SER A 78 7.19 2.80 1.29
CA SER A 78 8.13 3.69 0.61
C SER A 78 8.89 2.98 -0.53
N SER A 79 9.20 1.70 -0.36
CA SER A 79 9.81 0.89 -1.41
C SER A 79 8.87 0.68 -2.60
N LEU A 80 7.60 0.35 -2.35
CA LEU A 80 6.58 0.23 -3.39
C LEU A 80 6.27 1.58 -4.08
N GLY A 81 6.18 2.66 -3.30
CA GLY A 81 5.73 3.97 -3.80
C GLY A 81 6.82 4.79 -4.48
N GLN A 82 8.09 4.65 -4.07
CA GLN A 82 9.19 5.47 -4.56
C GLN A 82 10.48 4.69 -4.89
N GLY A 83 10.48 3.36 -4.76
CA GLY A 83 11.66 2.55 -5.04
C GLY A 83 12.77 2.66 -4.00
N VAL A 84 12.46 3.13 -2.78
CA VAL A 84 13.42 3.16 -1.66
C VAL A 84 13.87 1.72 -1.35
N PRO A 85 15.17 1.45 -1.14
CA PRO A 85 15.63 0.11 -0.78
C PRO A 85 14.99 -0.39 0.53
N VAL A 86 14.60 -1.67 0.55
CA VAL A 86 14.04 -2.36 1.71
C VAL A 86 14.90 -3.58 2.06
N ASP A 87 15.19 -3.80 3.35
CA ASP A 87 15.90 -5.00 3.80
C ASP A 87 14.86 -6.06 4.18
N LEU A 88 14.50 -6.93 3.23
CA LEU A 88 13.49 -7.96 3.46
C LEU A 88 13.84 -8.92 4.61
N ARG A 89 15.13 -9.12 4.93
CA ARG A 89 15.56 -9.98 6.04
C ARG A 89 15.11 -9.41 7.38
N GLU A 90 15.12 -8.08 7.52
CA GLU A 90 14.71 -7.38 8.75
C GLU A 90 13.24 -6.94 8.71
N ASP A 91 12.79 -6.45 7.57
CA ASP A 91 11.49 -5.78 7.43
C ASP A 91 10.34 -6.78 7.33
N VAL A 92 10.56 -8.00 6.84
CA VAL A 92 9.53 -9.05 6.83
C VAL A 92 9.53 -9.85 8.14
N ALA A 93 10.70 -10.14 8.71
CA ALA A 93 10.82 -11.03 9.87
C ALA A 93 10.13 -10.50 11.15
N GLY A 94 9.91 -9.18 11.22
CA GLY A 94 9.25 -8.54 12.37
C GLY A 94 7.83 -8.06 12.13
N LEU A 95 7.17 -8.49 11.06
CA LEU A 95 5.74 -8.24 10.84
C LEU A 95 4.91 -9.21 11.68
N ASP A 96 3.84 -8.72 12.28
CA ASP A 96 2.79 -9.57 12.85
C ASP A 96 1.87 -10.11 11.75
N LEU A 97 0.88 -10.92 12.12
CA LEU A 97 -0.06 -11.54 11.19
C LEU A 97 -0.87 -10.51 10.38
N GLU A 98 -1.27 -9.41 11.00
CA GLU A 98 -2.11 -8.38 10.38
C GLU A 98 -1.31 -7.61 9.34
N HIS A 99 -0.15 -7.08 9.74
CA HIS A 99 0.75 -6.38 8.84
C HIS A 99 1.28 -7.29 7.72
N THR A 100 1.53 -8.58 8.00
CA THR A 100 1.92 -9.54 6.96
C THR A 100 0.83 -9.68 5.89
N ARG A 101 -0.45 -9.77 6.29
CA ARG A 101 -1.56 -9.85 5.33
C ARG A 101 -1.67 -8.60 4.48
N LEU A 102 -1.52 -7.42 5.07
CA LEU A 102 -1.53 -6.16 4.35
C LEU A 102 -0.38 -6.08 3.34
N VAL A 103 0.84 -6.46 3.74
CA VAL A 103 2.02 -6.46 2.86
C VAL A 103 1.84 -7.43 1.69
N LEU A 104 1.30 -8.64 1.92
CA LEU A 104 1.03 -9.59 0.84
C LEU A 104 0.00 -9.06 -0.15
N ALA A 105 -1.08 -8.45 0.34
CA ALA A 105 -2.09 -7.80 -0.51
C ALA A 105 -1.48 -6.62 -1.30
N ALA A 106 -0.62 -5.81 -0.68
CA ALA A 106 0.08 -4.72 -1.34
C ALA A 106 0.99 -5.22 -2.48
N ILE A 107 1.76 -6.28 -2.24
CA ILE A 107 2.64 -6.87 -3.27
C ILE A 107 1.82 -7.45 -4.42
N ALA A 108 0.73 -8.19 -4.12
CA ALA A 108 -0.17 -8.70 -5.15
C ALA A 108 -0.78 -7.56 -5.98
N HIS A 109 -1.27 -6.50 -5.32
CA HIS A 109 -1.79 -5.31 -6.00
C HIS A 109 -0.73 -4.63 -6.87
N ALA A 110 0.47 -4.39 -6.35
CA ALA A 110 1.57 -3.76 -7.09
C ALA A 110 1.94 -4.57 -8.35
N ALA A 111 1.85 -5.90 -8.28
CA ALA A 111 2.07 -6.81 -9.39
C ALA A 111 0.88 -6.91 -10.38
N GLY A 112 -0.26 -6.26 -10.11
CA GLY A 112 -1.48 -6.38 -10.90
C GLY A 112 -2.23 -7.71 -10.69
N LEU A 113 -1.99 -8.38 -9.57
CA LEU A 113 -2.51 -9.71 -9.21
C LEU A 113 -3.38 -9.69 -7.94
N GLY A 114 -3.82 -8.50 -7.53
CA GLY A 114 -4.72 -8.31 -6.37
C GLY A 114 -6.19 -8.61 -6.66
N GLU A 115 -6.55 -8.77 -7.94
CA GLU A 115 -7.90 -9.09 -8.40
C GLU A 115 -7.88 -10.36 -9.27
N PRO A 116 -9.00 -11.09 -9.38
CA PRO A 116 -9.13 -12.19 -10.33
C PRO A 116 -8.83 -11.72 -11.76
N GLY A 117 -8.14 -12.56 -12.53
CA GLY A 117 -7.64 -12.20 -13.84
C GLY A 117 -7.46 -13.39 -14.76
N THR A 118 -6.67 -13.20 -15.80
CA THR A 118 -6.29 -14.27 -16.73
C THR A 118 -4.80 -14.28 -16.95
N THR A 119 -4.24 -15.47 -17.13
CA THR A 119 -2.82 -15.68 -17.41
C THR A 119 -2.65 -16.70 -18.54
N ILE A 120 -1.45 -16.78 -19.11
CA ILE A 120 -1.13 -17.75 -20.15
C ILE A 120 -0.42 -18.94 -19.51
N GLN A 121 -0.99 -20.12 -19.68
CA GLN A 121 -0.39 -21.40 -19.28
C GLN A 121 -0.28 -22.34 -20.48
N THR A 122 0.61 -23.32 -20.40
CA THR A 122 0.67 -24.39 -21.40
C THR A 122 -0.24 -25.53 -20.96
N VAL A 123 -1.31 -25.78 -21.72
CA VAL A 123 -2.25 -26.88 -21.52
C VAL A 123 -2.13 -27.81 -22.72
N ASP A 124 -1.75 -29.07 -22.48
CA ASP A 124 -1.50 -30.07 -23.54
C ASP A 124 -0.55 -29.59 -24.66
N GLY A 125 0.46 -28.80 -24.30
CA GLY A 125 1.44 -28.25 -25.24
C GLY A 125 0.99 -26.99 -25.98
N VAL A 126 -0.21 -26.47 -25.69
CA VAL A 126 -0.79 -25.28 -26.33
C VAL A 126 -0.83 -24.11 -25.34
N PRO A 127 -0.27 -22.94 -25.67
CA PRO A 127 -0.47 -21.71 -24.90
C PRO A 127 -1.95 -21.35 -24.83
N THR A 128 -2.51 -21.38 -23.63
CA THR A 128 -3.94 -21.24 -23.35
C THR A 128 -4.14 -20.15 -22.29
N ILE A 129 -5.11 -19.27 -22.53
CA ILE A 129 -5.53 -18.28 -21.54
C ILE A 129 -6.40 -18.99 -20.50
N VAL A 130 -5.98 -18.93 -19.24
CA VAL A 130 -6.69 -19.54 -18.12
C VAL A 130 -7.01 -18.48 -17.06
N PRO A 131 -8.17 -18.56 -16.40
CA PRO A 131 -8.48 -17.67 -15.29
C PRO A 131 -7.62 -18.00 -14.07
N HIS A 132 -7.40 -17.01 -13.22
CA HIS A 132 -6.84 -17.18 -11.88
C HIS A 132 -7.57 -16.31 -10.87
N ASP A 133 -7.62 -16.76 -9.61
CA ASP A 133 -8.09 -15.96 -8.48
C ASP A 133 -7.04 -14.90 -8.11
N ALA A 134 -7.43 -13.90 -7.31
CA ALA A 134 -6.48 -12.96 -6.71
C ALA A 134 -5.42 -13.71 -5.89
N LEU A 135 -4.14 -13.32 -6.01
CA LEU A 135 -3.07 -13.95 -5.23
C LEU A 135 -3.14 -13.60 -3.74
N ALA A 136 -3.55 -12.38 -3.43
CA ALA A 136 -3.88 -11.93 -2.10
C ALA A 136 -4.88 -10.78 -2.22
N SER A 137 -5.89 -10.77 -1.35
CA SER A 137 -6.88 -9.70 -1.27
C SER A 137 -6.64 -8.87 -0.02
N TRP A 138 -6.98 -7.59 -0.09
CA TRP A 138 -6.97 -6.75 1.10
C TRP A 138 -7.95 -7.30 2.15
N PRO A 139 -7.55 -7.40 3.43
CA PRO A 139 -8.50 -7.65 4.51
C PRO A 139 -9.61 -6.61 4.48
N ASN A 140 -10.83 -6.99 4.88
CA ASN A 140 -11.92 -6.02 5.00
C ASN A 140 -11.50 -4.89 5.96
N GLU A 141 -11.84 -3.66 5.59
CA GLU A 141 -11.68 -2.47 6.42
C GLU A 141 -12.69 -2.47 7.58
#